data_AF-A0A067RVF4-F1
#
_entry.id   AF-A0A067RVF4-F1
#
_cell.length_a   1.000
_cell.length_b   1.000
_cell.length_c   1.000
_cell.angle_alpha   90.00
_cell.angle_beta   90.00
_cell.angle_gamma   90.00
#
_symmetry.space_group_name_H-M   'P 1'
#
loop_
_entity.id
_entity.type
_entity.pdbx_description
1 polymer ?
#
loop_
_entity_poly.entity_id
_entity_poly.type
_entity_poly.pdbx_seq_one_letter_code
_entity_poly.pdbx_strand_id
1 'polypeptide(L)'
;MNQIIKIDFFSLHSERRRENSTGVVKVSDNVLDITYPNRNEWSSAYYVAATDYDQYSIVVGCPEITGTEPNVYVMFRSKNPNELARKAAEDSLKTYNLDIKDFYKEC
;
A
#
# COMPACT_ATOMS: atom_id res chain seq x y z
N MET A 1 -0.83 9.85 17.29
CA MET A 1 0.32 9.08 17.82
C MET A 1 1.28 8.84 16.67
N ASN A 2 2.58 9.14 16.81
CA ASN A 2 3.56 8.95 15.74
C ASN A 2 4.15 7.55 15.82
N GLN A 3 4.24 6.84 14.70
CA GLN A 3 4.88 5.53 14.62
C GLN A 3 6.00 5.55 13.57
N ILE A 4 6.96 4.63 13.69
CA ILE A 4 8.05 4.47 12.75
C ILE A 4 7.67 3.33 11.79
N ILE A 5 7.78 3.57 10.48
CA ILE A 5 7.57 2.53 9.48
C ILE A 5 8.84 2.32 8.68
N LYS A 6 9.06 1.08 8.24
CA LYS A 6 10.16 0.71 7.35
C LYS A 6 9.58 0.10 6.10
N ILE A 7 10.09 0.53 4.96
CA ILE A 7 9.78 -0.10 3.68
C ILE A 7 11.06 -0.43 2.94
N ASP A 8 11.00 -1.55 2.23
CA ASP A 8 12.08 -2.03 1.39
C ASP A 8 11.73 -1.69 -0.06
N PHE A 9 12.57 -0.86 -0.67
CA PHE A 9 12.49 -0.52 -2.07
C PHE A 9 13.42 -1.41 -2.89
N PHE A 10 13.02 -1.70 -4.13
CA PHE A 10 13.91 -2.28 -5.13
C PHE A 10 14.29 -1.19 -6.13
N SER A 11 15.59 -0.87 -6.21
CA SER A 11 16.09 0.06 -7.23
C SER A 11 15.91 -0.55 -8.63
N LEU A 12 15.24 0.19 -9.52
CA LEU A 12 15.00 -0.21 -10.92
C LEU A 12 16.16 0.14 -11.86
N HIS A 13 17.15 0.94 -11.41
CA HIS A 13 18.12 1.58 -12.31
C HIS A 13 19.58 1.12 -12.18
N SER A 14 19.95 0.34 -11.16
CA SER A 14 21.22 -0.40 -11.13
C SER A 14 21.08 -1.59 -10.19
N GLU A 15 21.74 -2.71 -10.52
CA GLU A 15 21.80 -3.97 -9.75
C GLU A 15 20.79 -4.07 -8.60
N ARG A 16 19.66 -4.79 -8.75
CA ARG A 16 18.58 -4.95 -7.75
C ARG A 16 19.09 -4.95 -6.29
N ARG A 17 19.29 -3.77 -5.72
CA ARG A 17 19.74 -3.55 -4.36
C ARG A 17 18.52 -3.23 -3.56
N ARG A 18 18.34 -3.98 -2.48
CA ARG A 18 17.33 -3.69 -1.48
C ARG A 18 17.77 -2.43 -0.75
N GLU A 19 16.99 -1.38 -0.89
CA GLU A 19 17.20 -0.15 -0.16
C GLU A 19 16.13 -0.03 0.91
N ASN A 20 16.55 0.20 2.14
CA ASN A 20 15.63 0.36 3.25
C ASN A 20 15.42 1.84 3.48
N SER A 21 14.16 2.27 3.50
CA SER A 21 13.81 3.62 3.98
C SER A 21 13.03 3.51 5.27
N THR A 22 13.29 4.44 6.17
CA THR A 22 12.54 4.60 7.42
C THR A 22 11.75 5.89 7.33
N GLY A 23 10.45 5.81 7.58
CA GLY A 23 9.54 6.93 7.60
C GLY A 23 8.86 7.11 8.96
N VAL A 24 8.22 8.26 9.11
CA VAL A 24 7.32 8.56 10.22
C VAL A 24 5.91 8.53 9.68
N VAL A 25 5.01 7.84 10.39
CA VAL A 25 3.57 7.86 10.10
C VAL A 25 2.81 8.57 11.21
N LYS A 26 1.91 9.47 10.82
CA LYS A 26 0.85 9.99 11.69
C LYS A 26 -0.45 9.32 11.30
N VAL A 27 -1.08 8.68 12.27
CA VAL A 27 -2.33 7.95 12.06
C VAL A 27 -3.49 8.80 12.59
N SER A 28 -4.52 8.97 11.77
CA SER A 28 -5.80 9.59 12.13
C SER A 28 -6.93 8.85 11.41
N ASP A 29 -7.84 8.22 12.15
CA ASP A 29 -8.90 7.38 11.60
C ASP A 29 -8.37 6.35 10.59
N ASN A 30 -8.77 6.44 9.32
CA ASN A 30 -8.31 5.59 8.23
C ASN A 30 -7.17 6.22 7.40
N VAL A 31 -6.61 7.34 7.85
CA VAL A 31 -5.54 8.08 7.17
C VAL A 31 -4.18 7.78 7.80
N LEU A 32 -3.22 7.47 6.94
CA LEU A 32 -1.81 7.27 7.23
C LEU A 32 -1.03 8.38 6.52
N ASP A 33 -0.72 9.46 7.23
CA ASP A 33 0.14 10.53 6.71
C ASP A 33 1.61 10.12 6.90
N ILE A 34 2.25 9.73 5.80
CA ILE A 34 3.57 9.11 5.80
C ILE A 34 4.60 10.08 5.23
N THR A 35 5.69 10.26 5.97
CA THR A 35 6.86 11.03 5.54
C THR A 35 8.10 10.14 5.53
N TYR A 36 8.77 10.04 4.37
CA TYR A 36 10.07 9.38 4.18
C TYR A 36 11.17 10.41 3.91
N PRO A 37 12.02 10.76 4.91
CA PRO A 37 13.00 11.85 4.77
C PRO A 37 13.99 11.71 3.60
N ASN A 38 14.30 10.47 3.21
CA ASN A 38 15.25 10.16 2.12
C ASN A 38 14.56 9.73 0.82
N ARG A 39 13.22 9.74 0.78
CA ARG A 39 12.37 9.26 -0.33
C ARG A 39 11.06 10.08 -0.37
N ASN A 40 11.20 11.41 -0.45
CA ASN A 40 10.08 12.34 -0.37
C ASN A 40 9.03 12.09 -1.47
N GLU A 41 9.44 11.55 -2.62
CA GLU A 41 8.57 11.18 -3.74
C GLU A 41 7.55 10.09 -3.39
N TRP A 42 7.79 9.33 -2.31
CA TRP A 42 6.88 8.34 -1.73
C TRP A 42 6.13 8.85 -0.50
N SER A 43 6.38 10.09 -0.07
CA SER A 43 5.66 10.70 1.05
C SER A 43 4.29 11.18 0.58
N SER A 44 3.23 10.75 1.26
CA SER A 44 1.85 11.10 0.92
C SER A 44 0.90 10.73 2.05
N ALA A 45 -0.33 11.19 1.93
CA ALA A 45 -1.45 10.65 2.69
C ALA A 45 -1.95 9.37 2.00
N TYR A 46 -1.95 8.27 2.75
CA TYR A 46 -2.52 7.00 2.34
C TYR A 46 -3.81 6.73 3.12
N TYR A 47 -4.80 6.14 2.48
CA TYR A 47 -6.12 5.87 3.02
C TYR A 47 -6.36 4.37 3.04
N VAL A 48 -6.69 3.82 4.20
CA VAL A 48 -7.17 2.45 4.32
C VAL A 48 -8.61 2.42 3.82
N ALA A 49 -8.80 1.91 2.60
CA ALA A 49 -10.11 1.86 1.94
C ALA A 49 -10.94 0.66 2.41
N ALA A 50 -10.28 -0.47 2.67
CA ALA A 50 -10.89 -1.65 3.28
C ALA A 50 -9.83 -2.49 3.99
N THR A 51 -10.19 -3.13 5.09
CA THR A 51 -9.31 -4.07 5.80
C THR A 51 -10.16 -4.90 6.75
N ASP A 52 -9.79 -6.16 6.94
CA ASP A 52 -10.29 -6.98 8.05
C ASP A 52 -9.28 -7.03 9.21
N TYR A 53 -8.18 -6.27 9.11
CA TYR A 53 -7.04 -6.21 10.03
C TYR A 53 -6.24 -7.52 10.20
N ASP A 54 -6.82 -8.66 9.83
CA ASP A 54 -6.24 -9.97 10.05
C ASP A 54 -5.63 -10.59 8.80
N GLN A 55 -6.25 -10.42 7.62
CA GLN A 55 -5.91 -11.16 6.41
C GLN A 55 -5.64 -10.28 5.20
N TYR A 56 -6.31 -9.14 5.05
CA TYR A 56 -6.11 -8.26 3.90
C TYR A 56 -6.26 -6.79 4.24
N SER A 57 -5.65 -5.95 3.39
CA SER A 57 -5.87 -4.51 3.39
C SER A 57 -5.82 -3.95 1.97
N ILE A 58 -6.69 -2.99 1.68
CA ILE A 58 -6.69 -2.18 0.47
C ILE A 58 -6.34 -0.75 0.88
N VAL A 59 -5.25 -0.23 0.32
CA VAL A 59 -4.73 1.10 0.65
C VAL A 59 -4.66 1.93 -0.62
N VAL A 60 -5.10 3.17 -0.55
CA VAL A 60 -5.07 4.12 -1.67
C VAL A 60 -4.15 5.27 -1.31
N GLY A 61 -3.31 5.73 -2.22
CA GLY A 61 -2.47 6.90 -2.00
C GLY A 61 -2.09 7.57 -3.30
N CYS A 62 -1.70 8.85 -3.21
CA CYS A 62 -1.24 9.63 -4.34
C CYS A 62 0.18 10.16 -4.06
N PRO A 63 1.21 9.29 -4.06
CA PRO A 63 2.58 9.76 -3.94
C PRO A 63 3.02 10.48 -5.22
N GLU A 64 3.94 11.44 -5.10
CA GLU A 64 4.41 12.24 -6.23
C GLU A 64 4.99 11.39 -7.37
N ILE A 65 5.65 10.27 -7.02
CA ILE A 65 6.24 9.35 -8.00
C ILE A 65 5.21 8.74 -8.96
N THR A 66 3.92 8.74 -8.62
CA THR A 66 2.84 8.23 -9.48
C THR A 66 2.07 9.32 -10.19
N GLY A 67 2.51 10.57 -10.07
CA GLY A 67 1.89 11.71 -10.73
C GLY A 67 0.51 12.03 -10.14
N THR A 68 -0.48 12.21 -11.01
CA THR A 68 -1.84 12.65 -10.61
C THR A 68 -2.81 11.51 -10.36
N GLU A 69 -2.41 10.26 -10.65
CA GLU A 69 -3.29 9.10 -10.51
C GLU A 69 -3.11 8.45 -9.12
N PRO A 70 -4.21 8.07 -8.46
CA PRO A 70 -4.15 7.33 -7.20
C PRO A 70 -3.65 5.91 -7.46
N ASN A 71 -2.65 5.50 -6.70
CA ASN A 71 -2.27 4.10 -6.60
C ASN A 71 -3.18 3.38 -5.61
N VAL A 72 -3.64 2.21 -6.01
CA VAL A 72 -4.37 1.29 -5.15
C VAL A 72 -3.49 0.06 -4.91
N TYR A 73 -3.28 -0.27 -3.65
CA TYR A 73 -2.51 -1.42 -3.21
C TYR A 73 -3.44 -2.43 -2.56
N VAL A 74 -3.40 -3.68 -3.03
CA VAL A 74 -4.10 -4.79 -2.40
C VAL A 74 -3.06 -5.70 -1.79
N MET A 75 -3.06 -5.79 -0.46
CA MET A 75 -2.10 -6.60 0.28
C MET A 75 -2.84 -7.72 1.02
N PHE A 76 -2.35 -8.94 0.85
CA PHE A 76 -2.75 -10.08 1.67
C PHE A 76 -1.64 -10.42 2.66
N ARG A 77 -2.01 -10.83 3.87
CA ARG A 77 -1.06 -11.24 4.90
C ARG A 77 -0.32 -12.53 4.55
N SER A 78 -0.96 -13.41 3.79
CA SER A 78 -0.40 -14.66 3.27
C SER A 78 -0.20 -14.56 1.76
N LYS A 79 0.89 -15.17 1.25
CA LYS A 79 1.12 -15.34 -0.20
C LYS A 79 0.03 -16.17 -0.88
N ASN A 80 -0.57 -17.08 -0.12
CA ASN A 80 -1.72 -17.88 -0.52
C ASN A 80 -2.86 -17.53 0.43
N PRO A 81 -3.59 -16.42 0.19
CA PRO A 81 -4.74 -16.07 1.01
C PRO A 81 -5.80 -17.16 0.90
N ASN A 82 -6.52 -17.41 1.98
CA ASN A 82 -7.67 -18.30 1.93
C ASN A 82 -8.80 -17.68 1.09
N GLU A 83 -9.75 -18.51 0.66
CA GLU A 83 -10.83 -18.09 -0.23
C GLU A 83 -11.68 -16.97 0.37
N LEU A 84 -11.94 -16.99 1.68
CA LEU A 84 -12.73 -15.96 2.36
C LEU A 84 -12.05 -14.60 2.33
N ALA A 85 -10.74 -14.54 2.62
CA ALA A 85 -9.96 -13.32 2.57
C ALA A 85 -9.90 -12.76 1.14
N ARG A 86 -9.67 -13.63 0.15
CA ARG A 86 -9.66 -13.22 -1.26
C ARG A 86 -11.00 -12.65 -1.68
N LYS A 87 -12.09 -13.34 -1.36
CA LYS A 87 -13.45 -12.91 -1.67
C LYS A 87 -13.79 -11.57 -0.99
N ALA A 88 -13.41 -11.39 0.27
CA ALA A 88 -13.64 -10.13 0.99
C ALA A 88 -12.91 -8.94 0.33
N ALA A 89 -11.66 -9.13 -0.11
CA ALA A 89 -10.92 -8.12 -0.85
C ALA A 89 -11.56 -7.81 -2.21
N GLU A 90 -11.92 -8.84 -2.99
CA GLU A 90 -12.58 -8.70 -4.29
C GLU A 90 -13.94 -7.98 -4.17
N ASP A 91 -14.75 -8.33 -3.17
CA ASP A 91 -16.03 -7.67 -2.94
C ASP A 91 -15.85 -6.20 -2.49
N SER A 92 -14.79 -5.90 -1.74
CA SER A 92 -14.44 -4.52 -1.40
C SER A 92 -14.03 -3.70 -2.63
N LEU A 93 -13.23 -4.26 -3.54
CA LEU A 93 -12.81 -3.58 -4.78
C LEU A 93 -14.00 -3.20 -5.68
N LYS A 94 -15.06 -4.02 -5.71
CA LYS A 94 -16.26 -3.73 -6.51
C LYS A 94 -16.97 -2.44 -6.10
N THR A 95 -16.88 -1.99 -4.84
CA THR A 95 -17.43 -0.68 -4.45
C THR A 95 -16.75 0.50 -5.14
N TYR A 96 -15.55 0.28 -5.67
CA TYR A 96 -14.78 1.26 -6.45
C TYR A 96 -14.76 0.95 -7.95
N ASN A 97 -15.59 -0.01 -8.41
CA ASN A 97 -15.59 -0.49 -9.79
C ASN A 97 -14.23 -1.02 -10.27
N LEU A 98 -13.48 -1.67 -9.36
CA LEU A 98 -12.20 -2.31 -9.63
C LEU A 98 -12.32 -3.84 -9.52
N ASP A 99 -11.49 -4.55 -10.28
CA ASP A 99 -11.34 -6.00 -10.21
C ASP A 99 -9.90 -6.34 -9.79
N ILE A 100 -9.71 -7.41 -9.02
CA ILE A 100 -8.38 -7.85 -8.58
C ILE A 100 -7.43 -8.15 -9.76
N LYS A 101 -7.97 -8.49 -10.93
CA LYS A 101 -7.20 -8.71 -12.16
C LYS A 101 -6.60 -7.43 -12.76
N ASP A 102 -7.08 -6.26 -12.35
CA ASP A 102 -6.60 -4.97 -12.85
C ASP A 102 -5.24 -4.60 -12.23
N PHE A 103 -4.79 -5.37 -11.22
CA PHE A 103 -3.58 -5.12 -10.46
C PHE A 103 -2.41 -5.99 -10.93
N TYR A 104 -1.22 -5.40 -11.00
CA TYR A 104 0.01 -6.15 -11.19
C TYR A 104 0.35 -6.95 -9.93
N LYS A 105 0.75 -8.21 -10.11
CA LYS A 105 1.22 -9.04 -9.01
C LYS A 105 2.65 -8.64 -8.63
N GLU A 106 2.75 -7.78 -7.64
CA GLU A 106 4.00 -7.41 -6.98
C GLU A 106 4.23 -8.35 -5.78
N CYS A 107 5.11 -9.36 -5.95
CA CYS A 107 5.56 -10.37 -4.97
C CYS A 107 4.74 -11.67 -4.78
#